data_AF-A0A8J8FZ19-F1
#
_entry.id   AF-A0A8J8FZ19-F1
#
_cell.length_a   1.000
_cell.length_b   1.000
_cell.length_c   1.000
_cell.angle_alpha   90.00
_cell.angle_beta   90.00
_cell.angle_gamma   90.00
#
_symmetry.space_group_name_H-M   'P 1'
#
loop_
_entity.id
_entity.type
_entity.pdbx_description
1 polymer ?
#
loop_
_entity_poly.entity_id
_entity_poly.type
_entity_poly.pdbx_seq_one_letter_code
_entity_poly.pdbx_strand_id
1 'polypeptide(L)'
;MSEYSEYMKQAKEEVELCLDIWKNIFEENYSATIDYAYSKGSAVKKWDTFIDYVPILSDVDIHIKTREYSDLFQKDDSFYESVNLSELYESTFIERNPNYFHIPRVQIIHLNHLLIIRDFIQPKLNEITLMIGKPEEMEKPSIEFIRETDKKELLKLEEFLSSLPMSMIDRTGLDLWVLVRRMLWRVSPSPIRLLSQLHDTPLDLWEMNRTKISEELEKYDYVLLAENYKDYYYEGWIGFMEGFSNSQTLRRIISSGYDILKICFEEIQSLDEREQLF
;
A
#
# COMPACT_ATOMS: atom_id res chain seq x y z
N MET A 1 0.42 19.66 15.39
CA MET A 1 1.22 18.42 15.44
C MET A 1 1.03 17.58 16.72
N SER A 2 0.40 18.06 17.80
CA SER A 2 0.22 17.24 19.02
C SER A 2 -0.94 16.23 18.96
N GLU A 3 -2.04 16.56 18.27
CA GLU A 3 -3.31 15.79 18.35
C GLU A 3 -3.22 14.38 17.74
N TYR A 4 -2.50 14.20 16.61
CA TYR A 4 -2.38 12.89 15.96
C TYR A 4 -1.25 12.01 16.52
N SER A 5 -0.41 12.53 17.42
CA SER A 5 0.76 11.79 17.91
C SER A 5 0.37 10.57 18.76
N GLU A 6 -0.67 10.70 19.59
CA GLU A 6 -1.19 9.60 20.40
C GLU A 6 -1.88 8.55 19.52
N TYR A 7 -2.73 8.98 18.58
CA TYR A 7 -3.39 8.08 17.63
C TYR A 7 -2.38 7.34 16.74
N MET A 8 -1.33 8.01 16.28
CA MET A 8 -0.27 7.38 15.48
C MET A 8 0.48 6.33 16.30
N LYS A 9 0.76 6.61 17.57
CA LYS A 9 1.39 5.64 18.46
C LYS A 9 0.50 4.42 18.68
N GLN A 10 -0.78 4.62 19.00
CA GLN A 10 -1.73 3.53 19.18
C GLN A 10 -1.90 2.70 17.89
N ALA A 11 -2.02 3.36 16.74
CA ALA A 11 -2.11 2.68 15.45
C ALA A 11 -0.86 1.82 15.15
N LYS A 12 0.33 2.26 15.61
CA LYS A 12 1.57 1.48 15.46
C LYS A 12 1.56 0.23 16.35
N GLU A 13 1.17 0.36 17.61
CA GLU A 13 1.02 -0.76 18.54
C GLU A 13 0.00 -1.78 18.01
N GLU A 14 -1.07 -1.31 17.37
CA GLU A 14 -2.09 -2.16 16.73
C GLU A 14 -1.58 -2.87 15.48
N VAL A 15 -0.75 -2.23 14.67
CA VAL A 15 -0.05 -2.89 13.55
C VAL A 15 0.91 -3.97 14.06
N GLU A 16 1.64 -3.71 15.14
CA GLU A 16 2.55 -4.69 15.73
C GLU A 16 1.79 -5.90 16.30
N LEU A 17 0.67 -5.67 16.99
CA LEU A 17 -0.22 -6.74 17.45
C LEU A 17 -0.80 -7.55 16.27
N CYS A 18 -1.20 -6.88 15.19
CA CYS A 18 -1.68 -7.55 13.98
C CYS A 18 -0.63 -8.50 13.41
N LEU A 19 0.63 -8.06 13.29
CA LEU A 19 1.72 -8.89 12.80
C LEU A 19 2.02 -10.08 13.73
N ASP A 20 1.97 -9.87 15.04
CA ASP A 20 2.14 -10.93 16.03
C ASP A 20 1.04 -12.00 15.92
N ILE A 21 -0.24 -11.58 15.80
CA ILE A 21 -1.37 -12.49 15.62
C ILE A 21 -1.21 -13.30 14.34
N TRP A 22 -0.92 -12.67 13.20
CA TRP A 22 -0.74 -13.39 11.94
C TRP A 22 0.44 -14.34 11.97
N LYS A 23 1.53 -13.95 12.63
CA LYS A 23 2.67 -14.85 12.81
C LYS A 23 2.24 -16.12 13.58
N ASN A 24 1.55 -15.97 14.71
CA ASN A 24 1.09 -17.10 15.51
C ASN A 24 0.11 -17.98 14.71
N ILE A 25 -0.85 -17.37 14.01
CA ILE A 25 -1.79 -18.10 13.13
C ILE A 25 -1.03 -18.93 12.09
N PHE A 26 -0.02 -18.36 11.43
CA PHE A 26 0.76 -19.09 10.44
C PHE A 26 1.62 -20.19 11.05
N GLU A 27 2.25 -19.96 12.20
CA GLU A 27 3.08 -20.95 12.87
C GLU A 27 2.24 -22.16 13.33
N GLU A 28 1.07 -21.92 13.92
CA GLU A 28 0.21 -22.96 14.47
C GLU A 28 -0.54 -23.75 13.40
N ASN A 29 -0.99 -23.08 12.32
CA ASN A 29 -1.91 -23.69 11.35
C ASN A 29 -1.23 -24.02 10.01
N TYR A 30 -0.14 -23.34 9.66
CA TYR A 30 0.43 -23.37 8.30
C TYR A 30 1.96 -23.55 8.24
N SER A 31 2.62 -23.84 9.36
CA SER A 31 4.10 -23.98 9.40
C SER A 31 4.64 -25.10 8.52
N ALA A 32 3.84 -26.15 8.25
CA ALA A 32 4.17 -27.22 7.32
C ALA A 32 4.01 -26.83 5.84
N THR A 33 3.25 -25.78 5.54
CA THR A 33 2.94 -25.32 4.18
C THR A 33 3.76 -24.09 3.78
N ILE A 34 3.97 -23.15 4.70
CA ILE A 34 4.68 -21.90 4.45
C ILE A 34 6.19 -22.15 4.55
N ASP A 35 6.91 -21.80 3.50
CA ASP A 35 8.37 -21.81 3.47
C ASP A 35 8.92 -20.58 4.18
N TYR A 36 8.44 -19.39 3.80
CA TYR A 36 8.71 -18.15 4.50
C TYR A 36 7.54 -17.16 4.38
N ALA A 37 7.44 -16.28 5.37
CA ALA A 37 6.48 -15.18 5.38
C ALA A 37 7.13 -13.92 5.96
N TYR A 38 6.80 -12.76 5.38
CA TYR A 38 7.26 -11.47 5.88
C TYR A 38 6.23 -10.39 5.62
N SER A 39 6.27 -9.31 6.42
CA SER A 39 5.53 -8.09 6.14
C SER A 39 6.44 -7.01 5.55
N LYS A 40 5.89 -6.20 4.64
CA LYS A 40 6.56 -5.05 4.05
C LYS A 40 5.62 -3.84 3.93
N GLY A 41 6.12 -2.74 3.39
CA GLY A 41 5.28 -1.59 3.04
C GLY A 41 5.08 -0.60 4.19
N SER A 42 4.05 0.23 4.08
CA SER A 42 3.84 1.37 4.99
C SER A 42 3.70 0.98 6.46
N ALA A 43 3.11 -0.19 6.74
CA ALA A 43 2.90 -0.70 8.10
C ALA A 43 4.21 -0.93 8.89
N VAL A 44 5.26 -1.41 8.22
CA VAL A 44 6.52 -1.79 8.89
C VAL A 44 7.58 -0.69 8.81
N LYS A 45 7.45 0.27 7.89
CA LYS A 45 8.34 1.43 7.82
C LYS A 45 8.29 2.29 9.09
N LYS A 46 9.34 3.09 9.29
CA LYS A 46 9.33 4.15 10.29
C LYS A 46 8.32 5.23 9.88
N TRP A 47 7.53 5.71 10.84
CA TRP A 47 6.60 6.82 10.64
C TRP A 47 7.21 8.09 11.20
N ASP A 48 7.46 9.07 10.33
CA ASP A 48 7.95 10.39 10.70
C ASP A 48 6.75 11.36 10.91
N THR A 49 5.66 11.16 10.17
CA THR A 49 4.41 11.94 10.35
C THR A 49 3.16 11.07 10.16
N PHE A 50 1.98 11.65 10.42
CA PHE A 50 0.70 10.95 10.35
C PHE A 50 0.35 10.44 8.94
N ILE A 51 0.94 10.97 7.87
CA ILE A 51 0.63 10.49 6.51
C ILE A 51 1.27 9.12 6.23
N ASP A 52 2.32 8.75 6.97
CA ASP A 52 3.09 7.52 6.74
C ASP A 52 2.28 6.25 6.95
N TYR A 53 1.25 6.33 7.80
CA TYR A 53 0.22 5.31 7.95
C TYR A 53 -1.10 5.95 8.32
N VAL A 54 -2.11 5.69 7.49
CA VAL A 54 -3.48 6.15 7.71
C VAL A 54 -4.36 4.91 7.82
N PRO A 55 -5.07 4.70 8.95
CA PRO A 55 -6.00 3.61 9.11
C PRO A 55 -6.93 3.50 7.91
N ILE A 56 -7.20 2.26 7.49
CA ILE A 56 -8.07 1.89 6.38
C ILE A 56 -7.54 2.26 4.96
N LEU A 57 -6.83 3.38 4.78
CA LEU A 57 -6.13 3.66 3.52
C LEU A 57 -4.84 2.84 3.39
N SER A 58 -4.18 2.54 4.51
CA SER A 58 -2.98 1.71 4.56
C SER A 58 -3.35 0.26 4.87
N ASP A 59 -2.66 -0.68 4.25
CA ASP A 59 -2.65 -2.11 4.59
C ASP A 59 -1.41 -2.50 5.38
N VAL A 60 -1.53 -3.65 6.04
CA VAL A 60 -0.43 -4.51 6.46
C VAL A 60 -0.23 -5.54 5.35
N ASP A 61 0.75 -5.31 4.48
CA ASP A 61 1.11 -6.26 3.42
C ASP A 61 1.86 -7.45 4.03
N ILE A 62 1.33 -8.65 3.87
CA ILE A 62 1.95 -9.90 4.31
C ILE A 62 2.21 -10.76 3.08
N HIS A 63 3.47 -11.03 2.78
CA HIS A 63 3.87 -11.84 1.65
C HIS A 63 4.21 -13.25 2.12
N ILE A 64 3.64 -14.26 1.47
CA ILE A 64 3.80 -15.67 1.83
C ILE A 64 4.35 -16.47 0.66
N LYS A 65 5.39 -17.25 0.88
CA LYS A 65 5.88 -18.29 -0.03
C LYS A 65 5.47 -19.64 0.53
N THR A 66 4.76 -20.44 -0.26
CA THR A 66 4.43 -21.82 0.09
C THR A 66 5.44 -22.80 -0.51
N ARG A 67 5.64 -23.92 0.20
CA ARG A 67 6.45 -25.05 -0.28
C ARG A 67 5.82 -25.69 -1.50
N GLU A 68 6.65 -26.20 -2.40
CA GLU A 68 6.23 -27.00 -3.57
C GLU A 68 5.15 -26.37 -4.46
N TYR A 69 5.01 -25.04 -4.45
CA TYR A 69 3.91 -24.35 -5.17
C TYR A 69 2.52 -24.80 -4.73
N SER A 70 2.35 -25.27 -3.50
CA SER A 70 1.04 -25.59 -2.97
C SER A 70 0.22 -24.32 -2.74
N ASP A 71 -1.10 -24.42 -2.88
CA ASP A 71 -2.00 -23.38 -2.39
C ASP A 71 -1.95 -23.31 -0.86
N LEU A 72 -2.26 -22.14 -0.30
CA LEU A 72 -2.42 -21.98 1.15
C LEU A 72 -3.61 -22.80 1.66
N PHE A 73 -4.68 -22.88 0.86
CA PHE A 73 -5.88 -23.66 1.12
C PHE A 73 -5.91 -24.85 0.14
N GLN A 74 -5.82 -26.07 0.65
CA GLN A 74 -5.67 -27.27 -0.20
C GLN A 74 -7.00 -27.98 -0.53
N LYS A 75 -8.14 -27.45 -0.09
CA LYS A 75 -9.44 -28.16 -0.14
C LYS A 75 -10.48 -27.46 -1.00
N ASP A 76 -11.48 -28.23 -1.42
CA ASP A 76 -12.68 -27.77 -2.12
C ASP A 76 -13.44 -26.67 -1.36
N ASP A 77 -13.25 -26.57 -0.04
CA ASP A 77 -13.86 -25.55 0.84
C ASP A 77 -12.97 -24.32 1.10
N SER A 78 -11.99 -24.05 0.23
CA SER A 78 -11.05 -22.91 0.36
C SER A 78 -11.70 -21.56 0.67
N PHE A 79 -12.90 -21.30 0.14
CA PHE A 79 -13.68 -20.11 0.48
C PHE A 79 -14.03 -20.05 1.96
N TYR A 80 -14.61 -21.11 2.53
CA TYR A 80 -14.99 -21.13 3.94
C TYR A 80 -13.77 -21.15 4.87
N GLU A 81 -12.69 -21.83 4.48
CA GLU A 81 -11.43 -21.75 5.21
C GLU A 81 -10.90 -20.30 5.24
N SER A 82 -11.01 -19.55 4.14
CA SER A 82 -10.61 -18.14 4.11
C SER A 82 -11.49 -17.23 4.99
N VAL A 83 -12.80 -17.48 5.04
CA VAL A 83 -13.74 -16.75 5.91
C VAL A 83 -13.41 -17.02 7.38
N ASN A 84 -13.22 -18.29 7.75
CA ASN A 84 -12.88 -18.68 9.12
C ASN A 84 -11.53 -18.12 9.55
N LEU A 85 -10.54 -18.08 8.64
CA LEU A 85 -9.24 -17.48 8.92
C LEU A 85 -9.34 -15.97 9.16
N SER A 86 -10.17 -15.27 8.36
CA SER A 86 -10.45 -13.85 8.56
C SER A 86 -11.13 -13.59 9.91
N GLU A 87 -12.14 -14.39 10.26
CA GLU A 87 -12.84 -14.30 11.55
C GLU A 87 -11.90 -14.61 12.72
N LEU A 88 -11.03 -15.62 12.59
CA LEU A 88 -10.04 -15.98 13.61
C LEU A 88 -9.09 -14.81 13.89
N TYR A 89 -8.58 -14.15 12.85
CA TYR A 89 -7.75 -12.96 13.02
C TYR A 89 -8.51 -11.84 13.75
N GLU A 90 -9.72 -11.50 13.28
CA GLU A 90 -10.51 -10.40 13.84
C GLU A 90 -10.88 -10.65 15.31
N SER A 91 -11.40 -11.84 15.62
CA SER A 91 -11.78 -12.23 16.98
C SER A 91 -10.58 -12.23 17.94
N THR A 92 -9.44 -12.79 17.51
CA THR A 92 -8.20 -12.79 18.30
C THR A 92 -7.69 -11.37 18.56
N PHE A 93 -7.80 -10.48 17.56
CA PHE A 93 -7.39 -9.09 17.70
C PHE A 93 -8.25 -8.36 18.74
N ILE A 94 -9.58 -8.50 18.64
CA ILE A 94 -10.53 -7.88 19.57
C ILE A 94 -10.33 -8.41 21.00
N GLU A 95 -10.09 -9.71 21.16
CA GLU A 95 -9.82 -10.31 22.48
C GLU A 95 -8.54 -9.75 23.11
N ARG A 96 -7.47 -9.62 22.33
CA ARG A 96 -6.16 -9.13 22.81
C ARG A 96 -6.11 -7.61 22.99
N ASN A 97 -6.97 -6.86 22.30
CA ASN A 97 -7.06 -5.42 22.41
C ASN A 97 -8.52 -4.96 22.40
N PRO A 98 -9.26 -5.09 23.53
CA PRO A 98 -10.70 -4.78 23.58
C PRO A 98 -11.03 -3.28 23.42
N ASN A 99 -10.04 -2.39 23.54
CA ASN A 99 -10.19 -0.95 23.36
C ASN A 99 -9.43 -0.46 22.12
N TYR A 100 -9.41 -1.28 21.07
CA TYR A 100 -8.72 -0.96 19.83
C TYR A 100 -9.26 0.33 19.20
N PHE A 101 -8.35 1.07 18.58
CA PHE A 101 -8.63 2.25 17.77
C PHE A 101 -8.99 1.85 16.35
N HIS A 102 -8.21 0.94 15.73
CA HIS A 102 -8.60 0.28 14.49
C HIS A 102 -8.13 -1.17 14.44
N ILE A 103 -8.76 -1.95 13.57
CA ILE A 103 -8.27 -3.28 13.19
C ILE A 103 -7.48 -3.10 11.90
N PRO A 104 -6.16 -3.34 11.88
CA PRO A 104 -5.36 -3.17 10.68
C PRO A 104 -5.89 -4.02 9.52
N ARG A 105 -6.04 -3.40 8.36
CA ARG A 105 -6.42 -4.09 7.13
C ARG A 105 -5.24 -4.92 6.64
N VAL A 106 -5.40 -6.23 6.61
CA VAL A 106 -4.34 -7.12 6.12
C VAL A 106 -4.52 -7.40 4.64
N GLN A 107 -3.41 -7.46 3.92
CA GLN A 107 -3.36 -7.91 2.53
C GLN A 107 -2.37 -9.06 2.43
N ILE A 108 -2.89 -10.29 2.31
CA ILE A 108 -2.06 -11.49 2.13
C ILE A 108 -1.75 -11.65 0.64
N ILE A 109 -0.47 -11.74 0.31
CA ILE A 109 0.06 -11.83 -1.06
C ILE A 109 0.81 -13.15 -1.20
N HIS A 110 0.37 -13.99 -2.13
CA HIS A 110 1.04 -15.25 -2.43
C HIS A 110 2.18 -15.05 -3.43
N LEU A 111 3.41 -15.32 -2.98
CA LEU A 111 4.64 -15.04 -3.71
C LEU A 111 4.95 -16.04 -4.82
N ASN A 112 4.41 -17.26 -4.79
CA ASN A 112 4.84 -18.33 -5.68
C ASN A 112 4.73 -17.95 -7.17
N HIS A 113 3.68 -17.23 -7.55
CA HIS A 113 3.52 -16.70 -8.90
C HIS A 113 4.21 -15.36 -9.12
N LEU A 114 4.42 -14.55 -8.09
CA LEU A 114 5.10 -13.27 -8.23
C LEU A 114 6.59 -13.45 -8.50
N LEU A 115 7.22 -14.45 -7.87
CA LEU A 115 8.66 -14.72 -8.02
C LEU A 115 9.07 -15.19 -9.41
N ILE A 116 8.11 -15.66 -10.22
CA ILE A 116 8.37 -16.02 -11.62
C ILE A 116 8.12 -14.85 -12.59
N ILE A 117 7.49 -13.76 -12.11
CA ILE A 117 7.24 -12.56 -12.91
C ILE A 117 8.50 -11.70 -12.87
N ARG A 118 9.06 -11.43 -14.06
CA ARG A 118 10.29 -10.61 -14.21
C ARG A 118 10.16 -9.23 -13.56
N ASP A 119 8.97 -8.65 -13.59
CA ASP A 119 8.67 -7.30 -13.11
C ASP A 119 8.47 -7.24 -11.58
N PHE A 120 8.53 -8.37 -10.87
CA PHE A 120 8.42 -8.39 -9.42
C PHE A 120 9.78 -8.15 -8.75
N ILE A 121 9.87 -7.06 -8.00
CA ILE A 121 11.06 -6.68 -7.24
C ILE A 121 10.85 -7.07 -5.77
N GLN A 122 11.68 -7.99 -5.25
CA GLN A 122 11.66 -8.31 -3.83
C GLN A 122 12.27 -7.17 -2.99
N PRO A 123 11.71 -6.89 -1.80
CA PRO A 123 12.29 -5.93 -0.86
C PRO A 123 13.62 -6.45 -0.29
N LYS A 124 14.47 -5.55 0.22
CA LYS A 124 15.69 -5.94 0.94
C LYS A 124 15.32 -6.54 2.31
N LEU A 125 16.19 -7.40 2.86
CA LEU A 125 15.95 -8.05 4.16
C LEU A 125 15.78 -7.06 5.33
N ASN A 126 16.40 -5.88 5.25
CA ASN A 126 16.28 -4.82 6.25
C ASN A 126 15.02 -3.94 6.08
N GLU A 127 14.22 -4.16 5.03
CA GLU A 127 12.97 -3.44 4.74
C GLU A 127 11.72 -4.23 5.15
N ILE A 128 11.90 -5.46 5.64
CA ILE A 128 10.82 -6.38 5.97
C ILE A 128 10.81 -6.72 7.46
N THR A 129 9.63 -7.03 7.96
CA THR A 129 9.47 -7.71 9.24
C THR A 129 9.30 -9.20 8.96
N LEU A 130 10.34 -9.98 9.26
CA LEU A 130 10.32 -11.43 9.08
C LEU A 130 9.34 -12.09 10.05
N MET A 131 8.47 -12.96 9.53
CA MET A 131 7.48 -13.69 10.34
C MET A 131 7.85 -15.16 10.45
N ILE A 132 8.12 -15.83 9.31
CA ILE A 132 8.48 -17.25 9.23
C ILE A 132 9.64 -17.41 8.24
N GLY A 133 10.54 -18.36 8.52
CA GLY A 133 11.58 -18.81 7.58
C GLY A 133 12.60 -17.72 7.26
N LYS A 134 13.17 -17.73 6.05
CA LYS A 134 14.04 -16.67 5.54
C LYS A 134 13.87 -16.58 4.02
N PRO A 135 13.52 -15.42 3.45
CA PRO A 135 13.43 -15.26 2.00
C PRO A 135 14.83 -15.32 1.36
N GLU A 136 14.87 -15.81 0.12
CA GLU A 136 16.08 -15.80 -0.70
C GLU A 136 16.40 -14.37 -1.15
N GLU A 137 17.69 -14.01 -1.13
CA GLU A 137 18.15 -12.76 -1.73
C GLU A 137 18.14 -12.89 -3.25
N MET A 138 17.41 -12.01 -3.94
CA MET A 138 17.43 -11.92 -5.40
C MET A 138 18.38 -10.84 -5.88
N GLU A 139 18.84 -11.01 -7.13
CA GLU A 139 19.59 -9.98 -7.83
C GLU A 139 18.75 -8.71 -7.96
N LYS A 140 19.39 -7.56 -7.75
CA LYS A 140 18.72 -6.27 -7.87
C LYS A 140 18.45 -5.98 -9.35
N PRO A 141 17.25 -5.51 -9.70
CA PRO A 141 16.99 -5.05 -11.06
C PRO A 141 17.90 -3.86 -11.42
N SER A 142 18.16 -3.69 -12.71
CA SER A 142 18.87 -2.50 -13.19
C SER A 142 18.01 -1.25 -13.00
N ILE A 143 18.66 -0.08 -12.96
CA ILE A 143 18.00 1.22 -12.84
C ILE A 143 17.01 1.44 -13.99
N GLU A 144 17.44 1.10 -15.21
CA GLU A 144 16.63 1.22 -16.42
C GLU A 144 15.40 0.32 -16.35
N PHE A 145 15.55 -0.90 -15.83
CA PHE A 145 14.42 -1.80 -15.65
C PHE A 145 13.36 -1.21 -14.72
N ILE A 146 13.77 -0.64 -13.58
CA ILE A 146 12.85 0.00 -12.63
C ILE A 146 12.11 1.17 -13.32
N ARG A 147 12.86 2.04 -14.02
CA ARG A 147 12.28 3.20 -14.72
C ARG A 147 11.23 2.78 -15.75
N GLU A 148 11.56 1.81 -16.60
CA GLU A 148 10.64 1.28 -17.62
C GLU A 148 9.37 0.67 -17.01
N THR A 149 9.51 -0.14 -15.96
CA THR A 149 8.36 -0.72 -15.25
C THR A 149 7.48 0.37 -14.64
N ASP A 150 8.08 1.34 -13.94
CA ASP A 150 7.36 2.43 -13.27
C ASP A 150 6.65 3.35 -14.27
N LYS A 151 7.32 3.71 -15.37
CA LYS A 151 6.78 4.48 -16.50
C LYS A 151 5.56 3.77 -17.09
N LYS A 152 5.69 2.48 -17.40
CA LYS A 152 4.59 1.66 -17.93
C LYS A 152 3.39 1.61 -16.99
N GLU A 153 3.63 1.50 -15.68
CA GLU A 153 2.55 1.52 -14.69
C GLU A 153 1.83 2.87 -14.59
N LEU A 154 2.55 3.99 -14.74
CA LEU A 154 1.93 5.31 -14.80
C LEU A 154 1.12 5.51 -16.07
N LEU A 155 1.60 5.04 -17.23
CA LEU A 155 0.86 5.16 -18.49
C LEU A 155 -0.47 4.37 -18.48
N LYS A 156 -0.56 3.28 -17.70
CA LYS A 156 -1.82 2.54 -17.49
C LYS A 156 -2.88 3.34 -16.73
N LEU A 157 -2.56 4.51 -16.17
CA LEU A 157 -3.53 5.35 -15.46
C LEU A 157 -4.59 5.96 -16.39
N GLU A 158 -4.34 6.05 -17.70
CA GLU A 158 -5.24 6.69 -18.67
C GLU A 158 -6.68 6.15 -18.61
N GLU A 159 -6.86 4.83 -18.67
CA GLU A 159 -8.18 4.19 -18.61
C GLU A 159 -8.88 4.45 -17.26
N PHE A 160 -8.10 4.46 -16.18
CA PHE A 160 -8.65 4.73 -14.85
C PHE A 160 -9.09 6.20 -14.71
N LEU A 161 -8.25 7.14 -15.15
CA LEU A 161 -8.52 8.57 -15.08
C LEU A 161 -9.72 8.96 -15.95
N SER A 162 -9.83 8.40 -17.14
CA SER A 162 -10.96 8.66 -18.06
C SER A 162 -12.29 8.11 -17.56
N SER A 163 -12.28 6.99 -16.82
CA SER A 163 -13.50 6.38 -16.27
C SER A 163 -13.97 6.98 -14.93
N LEU A 164 -13.10 7.71 -14.22
CA LEU A 164 -13.39 8.20 -12.88
C LEU A 164 -14.55 9.22 -12.80
N PRO A 165 -14.65 10.24 -13.69
CA PRO A 165 -15.75 11.22 -13.63
C PRO A 165 -17.13 10.57 -13.72
N MET A 166 -17.31 9.63 -14.65
CA MET A 166 -18.56 8.88 -14.78
C MET A 166 -18.81 7.94 -13.61
N SER A 167 -17.75 7.38 -13.02
CA SER A 167 -17.89 6.54 -11.83
C SER A 167 -18.29 7.33 -10.58
N MET A 168 -18.21 8.67 -10.59
CA MET A 168 -18.46 9.54 -9.45
C MET A 168 -19.91 10.06 -9.39
N ILE A 169 -20.52 10.34 -10.54
CA ILE A 169 -21.78 11.09 -10.64
C ILE A 169 -22.98 10.42 -9.97
N ASP A 170 -23.01 9.08 -9.96
CA ASP A 170 -24.11 8.26 -9.45
C ASP A 170 -23.88 7.75 -8.02
N ARG A 171 -22.75 8.10 -7.39
CA ARG A 171 -22.37 7.59 -6.07
C ARG A 171 -22.71 8.55 -4.94
N THR A 172 -23.24 7.97 -3.87
CA THR A 172 -23.58 8.71 -2.65
C THR A 172 -23.21 7.91 -1.41
N GLY A 173 -22.94 8.59 -0.28
CA GLY A 173 -22.66 7.92 0.99
C GLY A 173 -21.51 6.91 0.87
N LEU A 174 -21.77 5.67 1.31
CA LEU A 174 -20.81 4.58 1.30
C LEU A 174 -20.42 4.11 -0.11
N ASP A 175 -21.15 4.45 -1.16
CA ASP A 175 -20.72 4.10 -2.53
C ASP A 175 -19.44 4.82 -2.94
N LEU A 176 -19.20 6.00 -2.36
CA LEU A 176 -17.96 6.76 -2.55
C LEU A 176 -16.77 6.02 -1.95
N TRP A 177 -16.98 5.25 -0.88
CA TRP A 177 -15.93 4.46 -0.26
C TRP A 177 -15.34 3.43 -1.23
N VAL A 178 -16.17 2.83 -2.08
CA VAL A 178 -15.71 1.90 -3.13
C VAL A 178 -14.72 2.58 -4.08
N LEU A 179 -14.92 3.86 -4.40
CA LEU A 179 -13.95 4.61 -5.22
C LEU A 179 -12.66 4.88 -4.48
N VAL A 180 -12.73 5.30 -3.21
CA VAL A 180 -11.53 5.48 -2.37
C VAL A 180 -10.71 4.19 -2.38
N ARG A 181 -11.34 3.04 -2.13
CA ARG A 181 -10.69 1.71 -2.15
C ARG A 181 -10.02 1.38 -3.49
N ARG A 182 -10.67 1.71 -4.62
CA ARG A 182 -10.10 1.50 -5.96
C ARG A 182 -8.88 2.37 -6.24
N MET A 183 -8.76 3.52 -5.56
CA MET A 183 -7.68 4.48 -5.76
C MET A 183 -6.43 4.15 -4.93
N LEU A 184 -6.56 3.54 -3.76
CA LEU A 184 -5.46 3.34 -2.79
C LEU A 184 -4.15 2.82 -3.40
N TRP A 185 -4.25 1.73 -4.15
CA TRP A 185 -3.10 1.04 -4.76
C TRP A 185 -2.55 1.75 -6.00
N ARG A 186 -3.23 2.78 -6.50
CA ARG A 186 -2.75 3.67 -7.57
C ARG A 186 -2.11 4.91 -6.98
N VAL A 187 -2.77 5.56 -6.03
CA VAL A 187 -2.32 6.83 -5.44
C VAL A 187 -1.00 6.64 -4.70
N SER A 188 -0.90 5.63 -3.83
CA SER A 188 0.30 5.46 -2.99
C SER A 188 1.61 5.30 -3.79
N PRO A 189 1.70 4.46 -4.85
CA PRO A 189 2.94 4.30 -5.61
C PRO A 189 3.18 5.36 -6.70
N SER A 190 2.17 6.10 -7.16
CA SER A 190 2.34 6.95 -8.36
C SER A 190 3.41 8.06 -8.20
N PRO A 191 3.47 8.79 -7.08
CA PRO A 191 4.54 9.78 -6.90
C PRO A 191 5.94 9.16 -6.84
N ILE A 192 6.07 7.96 -6.28
CA ILE A 192 7.33 7.20 -6.22
C ILE A 192 7.78 6.84 -7.64
N ARG A 193 6.85 6.35 -8.47
CA ARG A 193 7.08 6.00 -9.88
C ARG A 193 7.45 7.19 -10.75
N LEU A 194 6.90 8.37 -10.46
CA LEU A 194 7.28 9.59 -11.15
C LEU A 194 8.71 9.99 -10.76
N LEU A 195 9.01 10.01 -9.46
CA LEU A 195 10.35 10.32 -8.96
C LEU A 195 11.41 9.34 -9.47
N SER A 196 11.07 8.06 -9.69
CA SER A 196 12.03 7.06 -10.18
C SER A 196 12.58 7.38 -11.56
N GLN A 197 11.86 8.19 -12.35
CA GLN A 197 12.33 8.66 -13.67
C GLN A 197 13.45 9.70 -13.56
N LEU A 198 13.51 10.42 -12.44
CA LEU A 198 14.41 11.55 -12.23
C LEU A 198 15.54 11.25 -11.25
N HIS A 199 15.32 10.30 -10.33
CA HIS A 199 16.24 9.98 -9.26
C HIS A 199 17.37 9.04 -9.72
N ASP A 200 18.59 9.26 -9.23
CA ASP A 200 19.77 8.45 -9.55
C ASP A 200 19.66 7.01 -9.03
N THR A 201 19.04 6.84 -7.84
CA THR A 201 18.81 5.54 -7.21
C THR A 201 17.31 5.27 -7.04
N PRO A 202 16.58 4.89 -8.10
CA PRO A 202 15.13 4.72 -8.03
C PRO A 202 14.68 3.65 -7.05
N LEU A 203 15.54 2.65 -6.78
CA LEU A 203 15.26 1.61 -5.78
C LEU A 203 15.12 2.18 -4.36
N ASP A 204 15.94 3.18 -4.00
CA ASP A 204 15.95 3.74 -2.65
C ASP A 204 14.66 4.55 -2.36
N LEU A 205 14.00 5.09 -3.40
CA LEU A 205 12.71 5.75 -3.25
C LEU A 205 11.64 4.79 -2.71
N TRP A 206 11.67 3.53 -3.12
CA TRP A 206 10.72 2.52 -2.65
C TRP A 206 10.90 2.15 -1.16
N GLU A 207 12.02 2.51 -0.55
CA GLU A 207 12.28 2.37 0.88
C GLU A 207 11.71 3.52 1.71
N MET A 208 11.54 4.69 1.08
CA MET A 208 11.09 5.90 1.76
C MET A 208 9.64 5.76 2.24
N ASN A 209 9.34 6.41 3.36
CA ASN A 209 7.96 6.62 3.80
C ASN A 209 7.35 7.83 3.06
N ARG A 210 6.07 8.09 3.27
CA ARG A 210 5.32 9.12 2.53
C ARG A 210 5.77 10.54 2.89
N THR A 211 6.24 10.74 4.13
CA THR A 211 6.88 11.98 4.58
C THR A 211 8.08 12.30 3.69
N LYS A 212 9.03 11.35 3.59
CA LYS A 212 10.24 11.53 2.77
C LYS A 212 9.94 11.62 1.28
N ILE A 213 8.96 10.86 0.78
CA ILE A 213 8.52 11.00 -0.61
C ILE A 213 7.98 12.41 -0.88
N SER A 214 7.20 12.97 0.05
CA SER A 214 6.73 14.36 -0.08
C SER A 214 7.89 15.37 -0.12
N GLU A 215 8.91 15.17 0.72
CA GLU A 215 10.11 16.01 0.72
C GLU A 215 10.90 15.89 -0.59
N GLU A 216 11.04 14.68 -1.14
CA GLU A 216 11.67 14.47 -2.45
C GLU A 216 10.89 15.14 -3.58
N LEU A 217 9.56 15.02 -3.59
CA LEU A 217 8.72 15.72 -4.58
C LEU A 217 9.00 17.24 -4.58
N GLU A 218 9.08 17.86 -3.40
CA GLU A 218 9.39 19.29 -3.28
C GLU A 218 10.80 19.63 -3.81
N LYS A 219 11.79 18.75 -3.64
CA LYS A 219 13.15 18.96 -4.18
C LYS A 219 13.21 18.92 -5.70
N TYR A 220 12.30 18.19 -6.35
CA TYR A 220 12.16 18.14 -7.80
C TYR A 220 11.10 19.14 -8.32
N ASP A 221 10.78 20.19 -7.55
CA ASP A 221 9.81 21.24 -7.87
C ASP A 221 8.34 20.76 -8.05
N TYR A 222 8.01 19.54 -7.61
CA TYR A 222 6.65 19.00 -7.61
C TYR A 222 5.84 19.40 -6.36
N VAL A 223 5.86 20.69 -6.01
CA VAL A 223 5.25 21.21 -4.76
C VAL A 223 3.75 20.90 -4.69
N LEU A 224 2.99 21.15 -5.76
CA LEU A 224 1.55 20.89 -5.81
C LEU A 224 1.23 19.39 -5.66
N LEU A 225 2.05 18.52 -6.24
CA LEU A 225 1.88 17.07 -6.09
C LEU A 225 2.15 16.63 -4.65
N ALA A 226 3.17 17.20 -4.00
CA ALA A 226 3.47 16.94 -2.59
C ALA A 226 2.32 17.40 -1.67
N GLU A 227 1.75 18.58 -1.92
CA GLU A 227 0.59 19.10 -1.19
C GLU A 227 -0.62 18.16 -1.34
N ASN A 228 -1.00 17.83 -2.57
CA ASN A 228 -2.12 16.92 -2.83
C ASN A 228 -1.87 15.54 -2.19
N TYR A 229 -0.63 15.04 -2.20
CA TYR A 229 -0.25 13.77 -1.57
C TYR A 229 -0.44 13.80 -0.05
N LYS A 230 -0.03 14.89 0.62
CA LYS A 230 -0.27 15.11 2.05
C LYS A 230 -1.78 15.21 2.34
N ASP A 231 -2.50 15.99 1.55
CA ASP A 231 -3.94 16.23 1.72
C ASP A 231 -4.76 14.94 1.56
N TYR A 232 -4.40 14.08 0.61
CA TYR A 232 -5.03 12.77 0.44
C TYR A 232 -5.03 11.93 1.72
N TYR A 233 -3.88 11.86 2.39
CA TYR A 233 -3.73 11.11 3.64
C TYR A 233 -4.31 11.84 4.85
N TYR A 234 -4.24 13.17 4.87
CA TYR A 234 -4.86 13.99 5.91
C TYR A 234 -6.39 13.86 5.91
N GLU A 235 -7.02 13.98 4.73
CA GLU A 235 -8.46 13.74 4.59
C GLU A 235 -8.83 12.28 4.88
N GLY A 236 -7.92 11.34 4.61
CA GLY A 236 -8.04 9.96 5.05
C GLY A 236 -8.17 9.80 6.57
N TRP A 237 -7.33 10.53 7.32
CA TRP A 237 -7.41 10.57 8.78
C TRP A 237 -8.71 11.23 9.27
N ILE A 238 -9.12 12.36 8.68
CA ILE A 238 -10.41 12.99 9.02
C ILE A 238 -11.53 11.99 8.76
N GLY A 239 -11.54 11.34 7.60
CA GLY A 239 -12.54 10.35 7.22
C GLY A 239 -12.59 9.19 8.21
N PHE A 240 -11.44 8.68 8.63
CA PHE A 240 -11.37 7.64 9.65
C PHE A 240 -11.96 8.09 10.99
N MET A 241 -11.58 9.27 11.49
CA MET A 241 -12.08 9.81 12.77
C MET A 241 -13.59 10.08 12.75
N GLU A 242 -14.14 10.44 11.59
CA GLU A 242 -15.59 10.63 11.37
C GLU A 242 -16.34 9.32 11.07
N GLY A 243 -15.66 8.16 11.09
CA GLY A 243 -16.24 6.86 10.75
C GLY A 243 -16.73 6.78 9.30
N PHE A 244 -16.13 7.55 8.39
CA PHE A 244 -16.51 7.72 6.98
C PHE A 244 -17.98 8.08 6.75
N SER A 245 -18.63 8.68 7.74
CA SER A 245 -20.03 9.10 7.66
C SER A 245 -20.24 10.36 6.81
N ASN A 246 -19.18 11.17 6.64
CA ASN A 246 -19.23 12.43 5.90
C ASN A 246 -18.86 12.24 4.43
N SER A 247 -19.86 12.34 3.54
CA SER A 247 -19.63 12.23 2.10
C SER A 247 -18.74 13.35 1.55
N GLN A 248 -18.67 14.52 2.18
CA GLN A 248 -17.78 15.60 1.73
C GLN A 248 -16.31 15.23 1.95
N THR A 249 -15.99 14.60 3.09
CA THR A 249 -14.65 14.08 3.38
C THR A 249 -14.25 13.02 2.34
N LEU A 250 -15.14 12.07 2.02
CA LEU A 250 -14.89 11.09 0.96
C LEU A 250 -14.64 11.74 -0.42
N ARG A 251 -15.40 12.80 -0.76
CA ARG A 251 -15.16 13.55 -2.00
C ARG A 251 -13.79 14.23 -2.02
N ARG A 252 -13.34 14.81 -0.91
CA ARG A 252 -12.00 15.43 -0.81
C ARG A 252 -10.88 14.39 -0.95
N ILE A 253 -11.02 13.21 -0.35
CA ILE A 253 -10.10 12.08 -0.56
C ILE A 253 -10.03 11.72 -2.05
N ILE A 254 -11.19 11.55 -2.70
CA ILE A 254 -11.24 11.18 -4.13
C ILE A 254 -10.64 12.27 -5.01
N SER A 255 -10.98 13.54 -4.79
CA SER A 255 -10.43 14.66 -5.57
C SER A 255 -8.91 14.76 -5.42
N SER A 256 -8.38 14.73 -4.19
CA SER A 256 -6.93 14.77 -3.95
C SER A 256 -6.23 13.58 -4.62
N GLY A 257 -6.82 12.39 -4.50
CA GLY A 257 -6.34 11.17 -5.17
C GLY A 257 -6.32 11.31 -6.69
N TYR A 258 -7.35 11.94 -7.28
CA TYR A 258 -7.44 12.17 -8.71
C TYR A 258 -6.36 13.14 -9.17
N ASP A 259 -6.17 14.25 -8.46
CA ASP A 259 -5.18 15.26 -8.81
C ASP A 259 -3.76 14.69 -8.76
N ILE A 260 -3.43 13.87 -7.75
CA ILE A 260 -2.15 13.15 -7.69
C ILE A 260 -1.93 12.29 -8.94
N LEU A 261 -2.91 11.43 -9.26
CA LEU A 261 -2.81 10.50 -10.38
C LEU A 261 -2.72 11.23 -11.71
N LYS A 262 -3.50 12.30 -11.87
CA LYS A 262 -3.53 13.13 -13.07
C LYS A 262 -2.18 13.81 -13.29
N ILE A 263 -1.63 14.47 -12.26
CA ILE A 263 -0.30 15.12 -12.35
C ILE A 263 0.76 14.08 -12.72
N CYS A 264 0.81 12.93 -12.04
CA CYS A 264 1.79 11.89 -12.36
C CYS A 264 1.67 11.38 -13.81
N PHE A 265 0.44 11.25 -14.31
CA PHE A 265 0.17 10.82 -15.67
C PHE A 265 0.59 11.86 -16.73
N GLU A 266 0.21 13.12 -16.53
CA GLU A 266 0.56 14.20 -17.47
C GLU A 266 2.08 14.42 -17.53
N GLU A 267 2.77 14.33 -16.39
CA GLU A 267 4.23 14.44 -16.34
C GLU A 267 4.93 13.29 -17.06
N ILE A 268 4.47 12.05 -16.87
CA ILE A 268 5.10 10.91 -17.56
C ILE A 268 4.88 10.95 -19.08
N GLN A 269 3.72 11.43 -19.54
CA GLN A 269 3.47 11.65 -20.97
C GLN A 269 4.43 12.69 -21.54
N SER A 270 4.61 13.81 -20.84
CA SER A 270 5.55 14.86 -21.27
C SER A 270 7.01 14.38 -21.31
N LEU A 271 7.41 13.49 -20.40
CA LEU A 271 8.73 12.86 -20.43
C LEU A 271 8.88 11.92 -21.64
N ASP A 272 7.88 11.07 -21.90
CA ASP A 272 7.89 10.13 -23.03
C ASP A 272 7.94 10.85 -24.39
N GLU A 273 7.17 11.93 -24.56
CA GLU A 273 7.19 12.74 -25.78
C GLU A 273 8.56 13.41 -26.02
N ARG A 274 9.23 13.85 -24.95
CA ARG A 274 10.58 14.42 -25.05
C ARG A 274 11.60 13.37 -25.48
N GLU A 275 11.53 12.16 -24.94
CA GLU A 275 12.43 11.06 -25.32
C GLU A 275 12.27 10.64 -26.78
N GLN A 276 11.06 10.69 -27.33
CA GLN A 276 10.81 10.36 -28.74
C GLN A 276 11.34 11.39 -29.74
N LEU A 277 11.67 12.61 -29.28
CA LEU A 277 12.19 13.70 -30.11
C LEU A 277 13.73 13.74 -30.22
N PHE A 278 14.44 12.91 -29.46
CA PHE A 278 15.91 12.83 -29.43
C PHE A 278 16.42 11.45 -29.88
#